data_AF-A0A0M3I2A3-F1
#
_entry.id   AF-A0A0M3I2A3-F1
#
_cell.length_a   1.000
_cell.length_b   1.000
_cell.length_c   1.000
_cell.angle_alpha   90.00
_cell.angle_beta   90.00
_cell.angle_gamma   90.00
#
_symmetry.space_group_name_H-M   'P 1'
#
loop_
_entity.id
_entity.type
_entity.pdbx_description
1 polymer ?
#
loop_
_entity_poly.entity_id
_entity_poly.type
_entity_poly.pdbx_seq_one_letter_code
_entity_poly.pdbx_strand_id
1 'polypeptide(L)'
;MMPRRVGAGRWRGEFNSIPRRFVPFVSPRSLAIEALLTETIANLDLSVAIVTNKWDQLNIDENYRAQWINHLRERVRQVAEILTEDESDAVEKIRMTMNEWLPEISALRKKLNLAPFELSHCRPGSIQAFYAMRQELARLRSLSAACTSTTITTKDAANIAGPTSKCERS
;
A
#
# COMPACT_ATOMS: atom_id res chain seq x y z
N MET A 1 2.86 -54.88 -42.77
CA MET A 1 3.10 -55.60 -41.51
C MET A 1 2.98 -54.62 -40.35
N MET A 2 1.90 -54.70 -39.58
CA MET A 2 1.79 -54.24 -38.19
C MET A 2 1.92 -55.48 -37.28
N PRO A 3 1.98 -55.38 -35.95
CA PRO A 3 2.96 -54.71 -35.09
C PRO A 3 3.59 -55.72 -34.09
N ARG A 4 4.72 -55.40 -33.44
CA ARG A 4 5.17 -56.15 -32.24
C ARG A 4 4.90 -55.34 -30.98
N ARG A 5 4.03 -55.91 -30.14
CA ARG A 5 3.80 -55.56 -28.74
C ARG A 5 5.00 -55.99 -27.89
N VAL A 6 5.45 -55.11 -27.01
CA VAL A 6 6.11 -55.41 -25.74
C VAL A 6 5.37 -54.49 -24.75
N GLY A 7 4.56 -54.99 -23.83
CA GLY A 7 4.96 -55.80 -22.69
C GLY A 7 4.79 -54.91 -21.46
N ALA A 8 3.68 -55.12 -20.75
CA ALA A 8 3.19 -54.28 -19.67
C ALA A 8 4.14 -54.28 -18.45
N GLY A 9 4.74 -53.12 -18.18
CA GLY A 9 5.39 -52.81 -16.90
C GLY A 9 4.46 -51.98 -16.03
N ARG A 10 3.78 -52.64 -15.10
CA ARG A 10 2.94 -52.03 -14.06
C ARG A 10 3.85 -51.32 -13.05
N TRP A 11 4.10 -50.03 -13.25
CA TRP A 11 4.69 -49.17 -12.23
C TRP A 11 3.57 -48.63 -11.34
N ARG A 12 3.29 -49.36 -10.25
CA ARG A 12 2.62 -48.79 -9.07
C ARG A 12 3.70 -48.04 -8.30
N GLY A 13 3.92 -46.77 -8.67
CA GLY A 13 4.74 -45.82 -7.95
C GLY A 13 3.82 -44.77 -7.36
N GLU A 14 3.93 -44.58 -6.05
CA GLU A 14 3.13 -43.73 -5.19
C GLU A 14 2.90 -42.33 -5.78
N PHE A 15 1.62 -41.94 -5.86
CA PHE A 15 1.21 -40.55 -6.01
C PHE A 15 1.64 -39.80 -4.75
N ASN A 16 2.91 -39.42 -4.66
CA ASN A 16 3.35 -38.38 -3.75
C ASN A 16 2.72 -37.08 -4.22
N SER A 17 1.64 -36.74 -3.52
CA SER A 17 1.00 -35.43 -3.38
C SER A 17 1.86 -34.29 -3.92
N ILE A 18 1.61 -33.89 -5.16
CA ILE A 18 1.98 -32.56 -5.65
C ILE A 18 1.28 -31.57 -4.72
N PRO A 19 2.00 -30.71 -3.98
CA PRO A 19 1.35 -29.69 -3.17
C PRO A 19 0.46 -28.88 -4.11
N ARG A 20 -0.83 -28.81 -3.76
CA ARG A 20 -1.84 -28.03 -4.48
C ARG A 20 -1.21 -26.69 -4.83
N ARG A 21 -1.16 -26.40 -6.14
CA ARG A 21 -0.75 -25.11 -6.68
C ARG A 21 -1.32 -24.02 -5.77
N PHE A 22 -0.44 -23.25 -5.13
CA PHE A 22 -0.78 -21.92 -4.70
C PHE A 22 -1.27 -21.21 -5.97
N VAL A 23 -2.58 -21.10 -6.15
CA VAL A 23 -3.12 -20.12 -7.07
C VAL A 23 -2.98 -18.82 -6.29
N PRO A 24 -2.02 -17.94 -6.62
CA PRO A 24 -1.98 -16.65 -5.96
C PRO A 24 -3.35 -16.02 -6.17
N PHE A 25 -3.97 -15.56 -5.09
CA PHE A 25 -5.16 -14.73 -5.19
C PHE A 25 -4.74 -13.44 -5.91
N VAL A 26 -4.85 -13.44 -7.23
CA VAL A 26 -4.51 -12.28 -8.05
C VAL A 26 -5.65 -11.29 -7.86
N SER A 27 -5.38 -10.22 -7.09
CA SER A 27 -6.39 -9.19 -6.89
C SER A 27 -6.73 -8.52 -8.23
N PRO A 28 -7.95 -8.02 -8.44
CA PRO A 28 -8.30 -7.28 -9.66
C PRO A 28 -7.36 -6.10 -9.95
N ARG A 29 -6.78 -5.51 -8.89
CA ARG A 29 -5.75 -4.47 -9.01
C ARG A 29 -4.43 -5.01 -9.57
N SER A 30 -4.03 -6.21 -9.17
CA SER A 30 -2.84 -6.88 -9.72
C SER A 30 -3.03 -7.20 -11.20
N LEU A 31 -4.22 -7.68 -11.59
CA LEU A 31 -4.55 -7.91 -13.01
C LEU A 31 -4.52 -6.62 -13.84
N ALA A 32 -5.01 -5.51 -13.27
CA ALA A 32 -4.95 -4.21 -13.95
C ALA A 32 -3.51 -3.72 -14.15
N ILE A 33 -2.64 -3.89 -13.15
CA ILE A 33 -1.21 -3.56 -13.25
C ILE A 33 -0.54 -4.45 -14.31
N GLU A 34 -0.80 -5.75 -14.31
CA GLU A 34 -0.28 -6.68 -15.31
C GLU A 34 -0.74 -6.31 -16.74
N ALA A 35 -1.99 -5.90 -16.91
CA ALA A 35 -2.50 -5.43 -18.20
C ALA A 35 -1.76 -4.16 -18.68
N LEU A 36 -1.57 -3.17 -17.81
CA LEU A 36 -0.83 -1.94 -18.13
C LEU A 36 0.65 -2.21 -18.45
N LEU A 37 1.28 -3.13 -17.72
CA LEU A 37 2.65 -3.55 -18.01
C LEU A 37 2.73 -4.24 -19.37
N THR A 38 1.77 -5.10 -19.69
CA THR A 38 1.70 -5.78 -20.99
C THR A 38 1.53 -4.76 -22.14
N GLU A 39 0.66 -3.76 -21.96
CA GLU A 39 0.49 -2.67 -22.91
C GLU A 39 1.78 -1.85 -23.09
N THR A 40 2.48 -1.57 -21.99
CA THR A 40 3.76 -0.85 -22.01
C THR A 40 4.83 -1.61 -22.79
N ILE A 41 4.93 -2.93 -22.58
CA ILE A 41 5.86 -3.79 -23.34
C ILE A 41 5.50 -3.78 -24.83
N ALA A 42 4.22 -3.92 -25.18
CA ALA A 42 3.78 -3.89 -26.57
C ALA A 42 4.13 -2.55 -27.27
N ASN A 43 3.99 -1.42 -26.56
CA ASN A 43 4.36 -0.11 -27.07
C ASN A 43 5.89 0.05 -27.25
N LEU A 44 6.69 -0.53 -26.35
CA LEU A 44 8.14 -0.57 -26.49
C LEU A 44 8.55 -1.40 -27.70
N ASP A 45 7.96 -2.58 -27.89
CA ASP A 45 8.24 -3.46 -29.04
C ASP A 45 7.92 -2.76 -30.37
N LEU A 46 6.78 -2.08 -30.44
CA LEU A 46 6.39 -1.30 -31.63
C LEU A 46 7.38 -0.16 -31.90
N SER A 47 7.84 0.53 -30.84
CA SER A 47 8.82 1.60 -30.96
C SER A 47 10.19 1.08 -31.45
N VAL A 48 10.64 -0.06 -30.92
CA VAL A 48 11.86 -0.73 -31.37
C VAL A 48 11.75 -1.14 -32.83
N ALA A 49 10.62 -1.73 -33.25
CA ALA A 49 10.41 -2.12 -34.65
C ALA A 49 10.47 -0.91 -35.61
N ILE A 50 9.88 0.23 -35.23
CA ILE A 50 9.97 1.48 -36.01
C ILE A 50 11.42 1.94 -36.13
N VAL A 51 12.17 1.90 -35.02
CA VAL A 51 13.57 2.31 -34.97
C VAL A 51 14.44 1.38 -35.82
N THR A 52 14.25 0.06 -35.74
CA THR A 52 14.94 -0.92 -36.58
C THR A 52 14.69 -0.68 -38.05
N ASN A 53 13.44 -0.44 -38.47
CA ASN A 53 13.11 -0.12 -39.85
C ASN A 53 13.84 1.16 -40.33
N LYS A 54 13.95 2.18 -39.47
CA LYS A 54 14.73 3.39 -39.81
C LYS A 54 16.23 3.09 -39.95
N TRP A 55 16.78 2.22 -39.12
CA TRP A 55 18.17 1.79 -39.23
C TRP A 55 18.44 1.04 -40.52
N ASP A 56 17.48 0.23 -40.97
CA ASP A 56 17.54 -0.49 -42.26
C ASP A 56 17.50 0.48 -43.44
N GLN A 57 16.62 1.48 -43.42
CA GLN A 57 16.55 2.51 -44.46
C GLN A 57 17.86 3.30 -44.62
N LEU A 58 18.61 3.46 -43.53
CA LEU A 58 19.88 4.19 -43.50
C LEU A 58 21.10 3.27 -43.61
N ASN A 59 20.90 1.95 -43.72
CA ASN A 59 21.97 0.93 -43.73
C ASN A 59 22.98 1.11 -42.59
N ILE A 60 22.49 1.37 -41.37
CA ILE A 60 23.33 1.61 -40.18
C ILE A 60 24.04 0.31 -39.78
N ASP A 61 25.33 0.42 -39.46
CA ASP A 61 26.16 -0.72 -39.02
C ASP A 61 25.66 -1.34 -37.70
N GLU A 62 25.76 -2.66 -37.62
CA GLU A 62 25.24 -3.46 -36.52
C GLU A 62 25.84 -3.10 -35.16
N ASN A 63 27.10 -2.64 -35.12
CA ASN A 63 27.73 -2.23 -33.86
C ASN A 63 27.04 -0.99 -33.28
N TYR A 64 26.63 -0.02 -34.11
CA TYR A 64 25.90 1.15 -33.63
C TYR A 64 24.48 0.79 -33.19
N ARG A 65 23.81 -0.11 -33.92
CA ARG A 65 22.49 -0.64 -33.52
C ARG A 65 22.56 -1.30 -32.14
N ALA A 66 23.56 -2.17 -31.94
CA ALA A 66 23.78 -2.84 -30.67
C ALA A 66 24.07 -1.85 -29.53
N GLN A 67 24.86 -0.79 -29.78
CA GLN A 67 25.10 0.27 -28.79
C GLN A 67 23.81 0.99 -28.40
N TRP A 68 22.96 1.35 -29.36
CA TRP A 68 21.69 2.02 -29.08
C TRP A 68 20.70 1.13 -28.33
N ILE A 69 20.61 -0.16 -28.68
CA ILE A 69 19.80 -1.12 -27.91
C ILE A 69 20.34 -1.29 -26.48
N ASN A 70 21.66 -1.34 -26.31
CA ASN A 70 22.26 -1.40 -24.97
C ASN A 70 21.93 -0.15 -24.14
N HIS A 71 21.95 1.04 -24.76
CA HIS A 71 21.52 2.27 -24.10
C HIS A 71 20.05 2.23 -23.70
N LEU A 72 19.16 1.76 -24.58
CA LEU A 72 17.74 1.57 -24.26
C LEU A 72 17.57 0.61 -23.06
N ARG A 73 18.26 -0.54 -23.09
CA ARG A 73 18.22 -1.53 -22.00
C ARG A 73 18.63 -0.92 -20.67
N GLU A 74 19.70 -0.12 -20.66
CA GLU A 74 20.18 0.53 -19.44
C GLU A 74 19.18 1.57 -18.92
N ARG A 75 18.50 2.32 -19.81
CA ARG A 75 17.44 3.24 -19.40
C ARG A 75 16.25 2.53 -18.78
N VAL A 76 15.80 1.42 -19.39
CA VAL A 76 14.71 0.60 -18.82
C VAL A 76 15.10 0.07 -17.45
N ARG A 77 16.35 -0.40 -17.29
CA ARG A 77 16.87 -0.87 -16.00
C ARG A 77 16.83 0.23 -14.94
N GLN A 78 17.33 1.42 -15.25
CA GLN A 78 17.32 2.56 -14.33
C GLN A 78 15.91 2.92 -13.87
N VAL A 79 14.93 2.95 -14.79
CA VAL A 79 13.53 3.24 -14.44
C VAL A 79 12.95 2.17 -13.51
N ALA A 80 13.23 0.89 -13.76
CA ALA A 80 12.76 -0.20 -12.91
C ALA A 80 13.41 -0.18 -11.51
N GLU A 81 14.69 0.16 -11.42
CA GLU A 81 15.42 0.32 -10.16
C GLU A 81 14.83 1.47 -9.32
N ILE A 82 14.60 2.64 -9.92
CA ILE A 82 13.97 3.79 -9.25
C ILE A 82 12.57 3.42 -8.72
N LEU A 83 11.75 2.77 -9.54
CA LEU A 83 10.41 2.35 -9.11
C LEU A 83 10.45 1.40 -7.91
N THR A 84 11.42 0.50 -7.88
CA THR A 84 11.59 -0.46 -6.78
C THR A 84 12.08 0.23 -5.51
N GLU A 85 13.01 1.18 -5.65
CA GLU A 85 13.52 2.00 -4.55
C GLU A 85 12.40 2.87 -3.95
N ASP A 86 11.66 3.60 -4.78
CA ASP A 86 10.55 4.46 -4.37
C ASP A 86 9.46 3.69 -3.60
N GLU A 87 9.08 2.50 -4.10
CA GLU A 87 8.09 1.66 -3.44
C GLU A 87 8.61 1.11 -2.11
N SER A 88 9.89 0.69 -2.07
CA SER A 88 10.53 0.20 -0.84
C SER A 88 10.57 1.31 0.22
N ASP A 89 10.94 2.52 -0.17
CA ASP A 89 10.94 3.71 0.66
C ASP A 89 9.55 4.07 1.18
N ALA A 90 8.52 3.98 0.32
CA ALA A 90 7.15 4.24 0.71
C ALA A 90 6.65 3.23 1.75
N VAL A 91 6.92 1.94 1.54
CA VAL A 91 6.59 0.87 2.48
C VAL A 91 7.28 1.08 3.82
N GLU A 92 8.57 1.44 3.80
CA GLU A 92 9.34 1.67 5.02
C GLU A 92 8.84 2.91 5.78
N LYS A 93 8.53 4.00 5.08
CA LYS A 93 7.91 5.20 5.69
C LYS A 93 6.58 4.89 6.36
N ILE A 94 5.72 4.09 5.72
CA ILE A 94 4.45 3.64 6.30
C ILE A 94 4.72 2.81 7.56
N ARG A 95 5.64 1.84 7.49
CA ARG A 95 5.98 0.97 8.62
C ARG A 95 6.51 1.76 9.81
N MET A 96 7.42 2.70 9.58
CA MET A 96 7.98 3.59 10.61
C MET A 96 6.89 4.43 11.25
N THR A 97 6.03 5.05 10.44
CA THR A 97 4.91 5.87 10.94
C THR A 97 3.93 5.04 11.78
N MET A 98 3.62 3.81 11.37
CA MET A 98 2.77 2.90 12.15
C MET A 98 3.39 2.55 13.50
N ASN A 99 4.70 2.31 13.54
CA ASN A 99 5.43 2.01 14.77
C ASN A 99 5.45 3.21 15.74
N GLU A 100 5.46 4.44 15.23
CA GLU A 100 5.36 5.66 16.04
C GLU A 100 3.93 5.89 16.57
N TRP A 101 2.92 5.65 15.74
CA TRP A 101 1.52 5.88 16.08
C TRP A 101 0.94 4.88 17.06
N LEU A 102 1.36 3.62 17.00
CA LEU A 102 0.81 2.56 17.86
C LEU A 102 1.00 2.87 19.37
N PRO A 103 2.20 3.27 19.85
CA PRO A 103 2.39 3.77 21.21
C PRO A 103 1.51 4.98 21.54
N GLU A 104 1.42 5.97 20.65
CA GLU A 104 0.61 7.18 20.87
C GLU A 104 -0.88 6.85 21.04
N ILE A 105 -1.44 6.03 20.16
CA ILE A 105 -2.82 5.53 20.24
C ILE A 105 -3.05 4.82 21.58
N SER A 106 -2.12 3.95 21.98
CA SER A 106 -2.23 3.20 23.23
C SER A 106 -2.22 4.13 24.46
N ALA A 107 -1.41 5.19 24.43
CA ALA A 107 -1.33 6.18 25.50
C ALA A 107 -2.59 7.04 25.58
N LEU A 108 -3.11 7.52 24.44
CA LEU A 108 -4.34 8.32 24.38
C LEU A 108 -5.57 7.51 24.81
N ARG A 109 -5.68 6.25 24.37
CA ARG A 109 -6.78 5.36 24.80
C ARG A 109 -6.74 5.07 26.29
N LYS A 110 -5.55 4.83 26.87
CA LYS A 110 -5.38 4.70 28.33
C LYS A 110 -5.81 5.96 29.07
N LYS A 111 -5.41 7.15 28.59
CA LYS A 111 -5.82 8.44 29.20
C LYS A 111 -7.33 8.68 29.16
N LEU A 112 -8.00 8.23 28.10
CA LEU A 112 -9.44 8.35 27.92
C LEU A 112 -10.24 7.16 28.50
N ASN A 113 -9.59 6.22 29.20
CA ASN A 113 -10.20 4.99 29.72
C ASN A 113 -10.95 4.17 28.65
N LEU A 114 -10.40 4.11 27.43
CA LEU A 114 -10.93 3.32 26.31
C LEU A 114 -10.26 1.94 26.22
N ALA A 115 -10.96 0.98 25.62
CA ALA A 115 -10.41 -0.35 25.33
C ALA A 115 -9.16 -0.27 24.42
N PRO A 116 -8.24 -1.26 24.47
CA PRO A 116 -7.08 -1.32 23.58
C PRO A 116 -7.47 -1.24 22.10
N PHE A 117 -6.58 -0.69 21.27
CA PHE A 117 -6.78 -0.65 19.83
C PHE A 117 -6.45 -2.02 19.23
N GLU A 118 -7.42 -2.63 18.55
CA GLU A 118 -7.25 -3.93 17.91
C GLU A 118 -7.14 -3.80 16.40
N LEU A 119 -6.14 -4.47 15.83
CA LEU A 119 -5.94 -4.61 14.38
C LEU A 119 -6.18 -6.05 13.91
N SER A 120 -6.94 -6.83 14.66
CA SER A 120 -7.20 -8.25 14.41
C SER A 120 -7.74 -8.54 13.01
N HIS A 121 -8.44 -7.58 12.41
CA HIS A 121 -9.00 -7.69 11.05
C HIS A 121 -8.08 -7.19 9.93
N CYS A 122 -6.93 -6.58 10.26
CA CYS A 122 -6.00 -6.03 9.28
C CYS A 122 -4.69 -6.83 9.27
N ARG A 123 -4.12 -7.08 8.09
CA ARG A 123 -2.78 -7.65 8.00
C ARG A 123 -1.77 -6.65 8.62
N PRO A 124 -0.86 -7.09 9.50
CA PRO A 124 0.19 -6.22 10.05
C PRO A 124 1.01 -5.57 8.93
N GLY A 125 1.27 -4.26 9.05
CA GLY A 125 1.99 -3.49 8.03
C GLY A 125 1.21 -3.22 6.74
N SER A 126 -0.07 -3.58 6.65
CA SER A 126 -0.89 -3.25 5.48
C SER A 126 -1.28 -1.78 5.44
N ILE A 127 -1.49 -1.25 4.23
CA ILE A 127 -2.03 0.10 4.02
C ILE A 127 -3.40 0.31 4.70
N GLN A 128 -4.19 -0.77 4.83
CA GLN A 128 -5.47 -0.74 5.55
C GLN A 128 -5.26 -0.49 7.04
N ALA A 129 -4.29 -1.18 7.67
CA ALA A 129 -3.92 -0.94 9.06
C ALA A 129 -3.41 0.50 9.26
N PHE A 130 -2.60 1.02 8.32
CA PHE A 130 -2.15 2.41 8.35
C PHE A 130 -3.32 3.41 8.35
N TYR A 131 -4.31 3.25 7.46
CA TYR A 131 -5.47 4.14 7.43
C TYR A 131 -6.36 4.02 8.67
N ALA A 132 -6.53 2.81 9.20
CA ALA A 132 -7.27 2.58 10.45
C ALA A 132 -6.60 3.29 11.63
N MET A 133 -5.27 3.18 11.76
CA MET A 133 -4.49 3.91 12.78
C MET A 133 -4.61 5.42 12.62
N ARG A 134 -4.52 5.94 11.38
CA ARG A 134 -4.63 7.38 11.10
C ARG A 134 -5.98 7.94 11.53
N GLN A 135 -7.06 7.22 11.17
CA GLN A 135 -8.42 7.62 11.52
C GLN A 135 -8.62 7.57 13.03
N GLU A 136 -8.10 6.55 13.68
CA GLU A 136 -8.20 6.40 15.13
C GLU A 136 -7.44 7.51 15.87
N LEU A 137 -6.22 7.85 15.44
CA LEU A 137 -5.47 8.97 16.02
C LEU A 137 -6.22 10.29 15.89
N ALA A 138 -6.77 10.58 14.70
CA ALA A 138 -7.57 11.79 14.50
C ALA A 138 -8.75 11.85 15.47
N ARG A 139 -9.49 10.74 15.61
CA ARG A 139 -10.62 10.61 16.53
C ARG A 139 -10.21 10.83 17.99
N LEU A 140 -9.13 10.21 18.44
CA LEU A 140 -8.63 10.33 19.82
C LEU A 140 -8.14 11.74 20.12
N ARG A 141 -7.44 12.39 19.18
CA ARG A 141 -6.99 13.77 19.34
C ARG A 141 -8.18 14.72 19.46
N SER A 142 -9.21 14.57 18.62
CA SER A 142 -10.45 15.36 18.71
C SER A 142 -11.17 15.16 20.05
N LEU A 143 -11.29 13.92 20.53
CA LEU A 143 -11.90 13.61 21.82
C LEU A 143 -11.11 14.20 23.00
N SER A 144 -9.78 14.11 22.95
CA SER A 144 -8.93 14.66 24.00
C SER A 144 -9.03 16.19 24.07
N ALA A 145 -9.13 16.87 22.92
CA ALA A 145 -9.30 18.32 22.85
C ALA A 145 -10.66 18.77 23.41
N ALA A 146 -11.74 18.04 23.11
CA ALA A 146 -13.07 18.32 23.64
C ALA A 146 -13.13 18.15 25.16
N CYS A 147 -12.45 17.14 25.71
CA CYS A 147 -12.40 16.86 27.14
C CYS A 147 -11.68 17.96 27.95
N THR A 148 -10.69 18.64 27.35
CA THR A 148 -10.02 19.78 27.99
C THR A 148 -10.84 21.08 27.98
N SER A 149 -11.81 21.21 27.08
CA SER A 149 -12.66 22.41 27.00
C SER A 149 -13.80 22.43 28.03
N THR A 150 -14.16 21.30 28.64
CA THR A 150 -15.29 21.22 29.58
C THR A 150 -14.92 21.59 31.02
N THR A 151 -13.64 21.77 31.35
CA THR A 151 -13.20 22.07 32.74
C THR A 151 -13.14 23.57 33.06
N ILE A 152 -13.48 24.46 32.12
CA ILE A 152 -13.53 25.91 32.32
C ILE A 152 -14.97 26.39 32.08
N THR A 153 -15.85 26.26 33.07
CA THR A 153 -17.10 27.05 33.26
C THR A 153 -17.94 26.49 34.42
N THR A 154 -17.36 26.28 35.60
CA THR A 154 -18.14 26.05 36.83
C THR A 154 -17.63 26.84 38.03
N LYS A 155 -16.86 27.93 37.81
CA LYS A 155 -16.44 28.84 38.87
C LYS A 155 -16.97 30.28 38.76
N ASP A 156 -17.62 30.67 37.66
CA ASP A 156 -18.12 32.05 37.49
C ASP A 156 -19.65 32.20 37.61
N ALA A 157 -20.38 31.14 37.97
CA ALA A 157 -21.84 31.21 38.16
C ALA A 157 -22.30 31.64 39.57
N ALA A 158 -21.38 32.12 40.41
CA ALA A 158 -21.67 32.51 41.80
C ALA A 158 -21.24 33.95 42.11
N ASN A 159 -21.58 34.93 41.25
CA ASN A 159 -21.53 36.33 41.69
C ASN A 159 -22.33 37.35 40.86
N ILE A 160 -23.57 37.02 40.46
CA ILE A 160 -24.49 38.03 39.90
C ILE A 160 -25.82 37.97 40.67
N ALA A 161 -25.74 38.23 41.98
CA ALA A 161 -26.86 38.81 42.72
C ALA A 161 -26.61 40.33 42.79
N GLY A 162 -27.06 41.03 41.75
CA GLY A 162 -27.11 42.49 41.72
C GLY A 162 -28.21 43.03 42.66
N PRO A 163 -28.09 44.31 43.07
CA PRO A 163 -28.82 44.87 44.21
C PRO A 163 -30.29 45.15 43.90
N THR A 164 -31.20 44.74 44.78
CA THR A 164 -32.60 45.16 44.79
C THR A 164 -32.70 46.62 45.26
N SER A 165 -33.05 47.52 44.34
CA SER A 165 -33.35 48.92 44.62
C SER A 165 -34.84 49.14 44.94
N LYS A 166 -35.07 50.06 45.88
CA LYS A 166 -36.26 50.91 46.13
C LYS A 166 -37.40 50.37 47.00
N CYS A 167 -37.33 50.77 48.27
CA CYS A 167 -38.47 51.18 49.08
C CYS A 167 -38.99 52.53 48.58
N GLU A 168 -40.30 52.64 48.34
CA GLU A 168 -41.07 53.88 48.37
C GLU A 168 -42.53 53.51 48.69
N ARG A 169 -42.97 53.79 49.92
CA ARG A 169 -44.39 54.02 50.25
C ARG A 169 -44.49 54.98 51.43
N SER A 170 -45.28 56.03 51.18
CA SER A 170 -45.86 57.04 52.07
C SER A 170 -45.03 58.30 52.27
#